data_AF-A0AB38R9X8-F1
#
_entry.id   AF-A0AB38R9X8-F1
#
_cell.length_a   1.000
_cell.length_b   1.000
_cell.length_c   1.000
_cell.angle_alpha   90.00
_cell.angle_beta   90.00
_cell.angle_gamma   90.00
#
_symmetry.space_group_name_H-M   'P 1'
#
loop_
_entity.id
_entity.type
_entity.pdbx_description
1 polymer ?
#
loop_
_entity_poly.entity_id
_entity_poly.type
_entity_poly.pdbx_seq_one_letter_code
_entity_poly.pdbx_strand_id
1 'polypeptide(L)' 'MKHTMSDDELRRAIREIQDRAHDARKRGDDVAAEELDRTVKGYQEQMMQRL' A
#
# COMPACT_ATOMS: atom_id res chain seq x y z
N MET A 1 1.49 16.34 -17.37
CA MET A 1 0.27 15.81 -16.72
C MET A 1 0.71 15.06 -15.47
N LYS A 2 0.31 15.47 -14.26
CA LYS A 2 0.50 14.64 -13.06
C LYS A 2 -0.43 13.44 -13.22
N HIS A 3 0.12 12.24 -13.45
CA HIS A 3 -0.68 11.01 -13.46
C HIS A 3 -1.09 10.70 -12.03
N THR A 4 -2.24 11.24 -11.63
CA THR A 4 -2.94 10.78 -10.44
C THR A 4 -3.51 9.40 -10.78
N MET A 5 -3.03 8.35 -10.10
CA MET A 5 -3.61 7.00 -10.23
C MET A 5 -5.11 7.05 -9.99
N SER A 6 -5.89 6.29 -10.75
CA SER A 6 -7.31 6.07 -10.50
C SER A 6 -7.55 5.31 -9.19
N ASP A 7 -8.78 5.33 -8.67
CA ASP A 7 -9.11 4.64 -7.42
C ASP A 7 -8.97 3.11 -7.54
N ASP A 8 -9.23 2.54 -8.71
CA ASP A 8 -9.06 1.11 -8.94
C ASP A 8 -7.58 0.71 -9.00
N GLU A 9 -6.74 1.58 -9.56
CA GLU A 9 -5.28 1.41 -9.51
C GLU A 9 -4.75 1.53 -8.08
N LEU A 10 -5.25 2.48 -7.28
CA LEU A 10 -4.90 2.58 -5.86
C LEU A 10 -5.32 1.34 -5.08
N ARG A 11 -6.55 0.86 -5.25
CA ARG A 11 -7.02 -0.38 -4.60
C ARG A 11 -6.18 -1.58 -4.97
N ARG A 12 -5.78 -1.69 -6.24
CA ARG A 12 -4.90 -2.76 -6.71
C ARG A 12 -3.51 -2.65 -6.07
N ALA A 13 -2.91 -1.47 -6.08
CA ALA A 13 -1.60 -1.24 -5.47
C ALA A 13 -1.61 -1.55 -3.96
N ILE A 14 -2.65 -1.13 -3.23
CA ILE A 14 -2.81 -1.45 -1.80
C ILE A 14 -2.81 -2.96 -1.57
N ARG A 15 -3.58 -3.73 -2.35
CA ARG A 15 -3.62 -5.19 -2.22
C ARG A 15 -2.25 -5.84 -2.45
N GLU A 16 -1.58 -5.46 -3.54
CA GLU A 16 -0.25 -6.01 -3.86
C GLU A 16 0.79 -5.69 -2.77
N ILE A 17 0.72 -4.49 -2.16
CA ILE A 17 1.63 -4.12 -1.07
C ILE A 17 1.30 -4.88 0.22
N GLN A 18 0.02 -5.08 0.54
CA GLN A 18 -0.41 -5.87 1.70
C GLN A 18 0.05 -7.33 1.60
N ASP A 19 -0.05 -7.94 0.42
CA ASP A 19 0.43 -9.30 0.18
C ASP A 19 1.94 -9.38 0.41
N ARG A 20 2.70 -8.39 -0.08
CA ARG A 20 4.16 -8.31 0.16
C ARG A 20 4.50 -8.09 1.63
N ALA A 21 3.74 -7.27 2.35
CA ALA A 21 3.95 -7.04 3.78
C ALA A 21 3.72 -8.32 4.57
N HIS A 22 2.66 -9.06 4.23
CA HIS A 22 2.38 -10.36 4.82
C HIS A 22 3.48 -11.39 4.55
N ASP A 23 4.01 -11.43 3.33
CA ASP A 23 5.15 -12.30 3.00
C ASP A 23 6.44 -11.89 3.74
N ALA A 24 6.68 -10.59 3.95
CA ALA A 24 7.81 -10.11 4.75
C ALA A 24 7.71 -10.58 6.20
N ARG A 25 6.53 -10.46 6.82
CA ARG A 25 6.27 -11.01 8.17
C ARG A 25 6.51 -12.51 8.24
N LYS A 26 6.05 -13.28 7.25
CA LYS A 26 6.29 -14.73 7.18
C LYS A 26 7.77 -15.10 7.14
N ARG A 27 8.61 -14.24 6.56
CA ARG A 27 10.06 -14.42 6.49
C ARG A 27 10.80 -13.86 7.72
N GLY A 28 10.09 -13.27 8.69
CA GLY A 28 10.68 -12.61 9.86
C GLY A 28 11.32 -11.26 9.55
N ASP A 29 11.00 -10.66 8.40
CA ASP A 29 11.47 -9.33 8.01
C ASP A 29 10.45 -8.27 8.42
N ASP A 30 10.40 -8.01 9.73
CA ASP A 30 9.43 -7.08 10.32
C ASP A 30 9.66 -5.63 9.89
N VAL A 31 10.91 -5.25 9.63
CA VAL A 31 11.27 -3.90 9.16
C VAL A 31 10.66 -3.65 7.78
N ALA A 32 10.83 -4.58 6.84
CA ALA A 32 10.22 -4.45 5.52
C ALA A 32 8.69 -4.48 5.59
N ALA A 33 8.11 -5.32 6.46
CA ALA A 33 6.67 -5.35 6.67
C ALA A 33 6.12 -4.00 7.14
N GLU A 34 6.78 -3.36 8.12
CA GLU A 34 6.39 -2.04 8.63
C GLU A 34 6.50 -0.94 7.56
N GLU A 35 7.55 -0.96 6.73
CA GLU A 35 7.71 0.00 5.63
C GLU A 35 6.58 -0.13 4.60
N LEU A 36 6.21 -1.37 4.26
CA LEU A 36 5.11 -1.65 3.34
C LEU A 36 3.77 -1.21 3.94
N ASP A 37 3.53 -1.45 5.24
CA ASP A 37 2.33 -0.96 5.93
C ASP A 37 2.23 0.57 5.95
N ARG A 38 3.35 1.27 6.18
CA ARG A 38 3.40 2.74 6.09
C ARG A 38 3.00 3.22 4.69
N THR A 39 3.45 2.51 3.65
CA THR A 39 3.10 2.82 2.26
C THR A 39 1.61 2.61 2.00
N VAL A 40 1.02 1.51 2.51
CA VAL A 40 -0.43 1.26 2.42
C VAL A 40 -1.24 2.38 3.05
N LYS A 41 -0.86 2.84 4.25
CA LYS A 41 -1.54 3.95 4.91
C LYS A 41 -1.54 5.22 4.06
N GLY A 42 -0.40 5.56 3.45
CA GLY A 42 -0.32 6.71 2.55
C GLY A 42 -1.23 6.61 1.32
N TYR A 43 -1.46 5.41 0.79
CA TYR A 43 -2.43 5.19 -0.30
C TYR A 43 -3.88 5.21 0.18
N GLN A 44 -4.17 4.68 1.35
CA GLN A 44 -5.50 4.77 1.96
C GLN A 44 -5.89 6.22 2.27
N GLU A 45 -4.96 7.04 2.76
CA GLU A 45 -5.15 8.47 2.98
C GLU A 45 -5.45 9.21 1.67
N GLN A 46 -4.73 8.88 0.59
CA GLN A 46 -5.02 9.43 -0.74
C GLN A 46 -6.41 9.05 -1.25
N MET A 47 -6.89 7.84 -0.96
CA MET A 47 -8.26 7.44 -1.31
C MET A 47 -9.30 8.22 -0.48
N MET A 48 -9.06 8.39 0.83
CA MET A 48 -9.98 9.14 1.70
C MET A 48 -10.12 10.61 1.27
N GLN A 49 -9.06 11.23 0.75
CA GLN A 49 -9.10 12.60 0.24
C GLN A 49 -9.88 12.77 -1.07
N ARG A 50 -10.32 11.67 -1.70
CA ARG A 50 -11.06 11.67 -2.97
C ARG A 50 -12.55 11.36 -2.82
N LEU A 51 -12.98 10.92 -1.64
CA LEU A 51 -14.38 10.70 -1.25
C LEU A 51 -15.05 12.02 -0.85
#